data_AF-W0REE5-F1
#
_entry.id   AF-W0REE5-F1
#
_cell.length_a   1.000
_cell.length_b   1.000
_cell.length_c   1.000
_cell.angle_alpha   90.00
_cell.angle_beta   90.00
_cell.angle_gamma   90.00
#
_symmetry.space_group_name_H-M   'P 1'
#
loop_
_entity.id
_entity.type
_entity.pdbx_description
1 polymer ?
#
loop_
_entity_poly.entity_id
_entity_poly.type
_entity_poly.pdbx_seq_one_letter_code
_entity_poly.pdbx_strand_id
1 'polypeptide(L)'
;MSDSRLDAPNGRASATLAADRTLEHRHLAAIRAARLVLLDSARRADASEIEAAIAPFVRSMRDADFSRPTICSLVAAAIDAGLPTGRGPARRAQRAASLARWTRLAGELADGAARDA
;
A
#
# COMPACT_ATOMS: atom_id res chain seq x y z
N MET A 1 25.02 -36.97 37.35
CA MET A 1 24.41 -35.63 37.46
C MET A 1 24.93 -34.83 36.28
N SER A 2 24.14 -34.75 35.20
CA SER A 2 24.54 -34.06 33.97
C SER A 2 23.81 -32.73 33.90
N ASP A 3 24.57 -31.66 34.15
CA ASP A 3 24.12 -30.28 34.06
C ASP A 3 24.33 -29.81 32.61
N SER A 4 23.44 -30.24 31.71
CA SER A 4 23.37 -29.68 30.35
C SER A 4 22.63 -28.36 30.41
N ARG A 5 23.36 -27.27 30.65
CA ARG A 5 22.89 -25.92 30.33
C ARG A 5 22.80 -25.81 28.81
N LEU A 6 21.60 -26.05 28.29
CA LEU A 6 21.16 -25.54 27.01
C LEU A 6 21.23 -24.01 27.08
N ASP A 7 22.36 -23.45 26.67
CA ASP A 7 22.45 -22.04 26.31
C ASP A 7 21.44 -21.81 25.17
N ALA A 8 20.29 -21.22 25.49
CA ALA A 8 19.30 -20.87 24.50
C ALA A 8 19.85 -19.69 23.66
N PRO A 9 20.11 -19.85 22.34
CA PRO A 9 20.47 -18.73 21.48
C PRO A 9 19.26 -17.83 21.15
N ASN A 10 18.15 -17.97 21.86
CA ASN A 10 16.82 -17.49 21.47
C ASN A 10 16.56 -16.01 21.74
N GLY A 11 17.43 -15.29 22.46
CA GLY A 11 17.19 -13.89 22.82
C GLY A 11 17.18 -12.94 21.62
N ARG A 12 18.16 -13.06 20.72
CA ARG A 12 18.26 -12.21 19.51
C ARG A 12 17.24 -12.59 18.44
N ALA A 13 17.09 -13.88 18.15
CA ALA A 13 16.12 -14.37 17.15
C ALA A 13 14.67 -14.05 17.55
N SER A 14 14.34 -14.11 18.84
CA SER A 14 13.00 -13.78 19.35
C SER A 14 12.69 -12.28 19.27
N ALA A 15 13.67 -11.41 19.56
CA ALA A 15 13.51 -9.96 19.44
C ALA A 15 13.31 -9.53 17.98
N THR A 16 14.08 -10.09 17.04
CA THR A 16 13.91 -9.85 15.60
C THR A 16 12.52 -10.32 15.14
N LEU A 17 12.10 -11.52 15.53
CA LEU A 17 10.77 -12.05 15.18
C LEU A 17 9.62 -11.20 15.73
N ALA A 18 9.75 -10.67 16.95
CA ALA A 18 8.76 -9.77 17.54
C ALA A 18 8.72 -8.41 16.83
N ALA A 19 9.87 -7.88 16.42
CA ALA A 19 9.97 -6.66 15.61
C ALA A 19 9.32 -6.85 14.22
N ASP A 20 9.58 -7.98 13.56
CA ASP A 20 9.01 -8.33 12.25
C ASP A 20 7.48 -8.41 12.31
N ARG A 21 6.91 -9.07 13.32
CA ARG A 21 5.45 -9.11 13.53
C ARG A 21 4.84 -7.74 13.83
N THR A 22 5.58 -6.87 14.50
CA THR A 22 5.13 -5.51 14.81
C THR A 22 5.12 -4.66 13.54
N LEU A 23 6.11 -4.82 12.66
CA LEU A 23 6.14 -4.21 11.33
C LEU A 23 4.97 -4.72 10.46
N GLU A 24 4.75 -6.04 10.44
CA GLU A 24 3.65 -6.67 9.70
C GLU A 24 2.27 -6.14 10.15
N HIS A 25 2.02 -6.04 11.45
CA HIS A 25 0.77 -5.48 11.96
C HIS A 25 0.57 -4.01 11.58
N ARG A 26 1.62 -3.18 11.65
CA ARG A 26 1.55 -1.77 11.23
C ARG A 26 1.23 -1.64 9.74
N HIS A 27 1.90 -2.43 8.90
CA HIS A 27 1.64 -2.51 7.46
C HIS A 27 0.19 -2.91 7.16
N LEU A 28 -0.33 -3.95 7.81
CA LEU A 28 -1.71 -4.41 7.60
C LEU A 28 -2.75 -3.39 8.07
N ALA A 29 -2.51 -2.72 9.20
CA ALA A 29 -3.39 -1.68 9.71
C ALA A 29 -3.47 -0.47 8.76
N ALA A 30 -2.31 0.01 8.29
CA ALA A 30 -2.23 1.09 7.33
C ALA A 30 -2.98 0.75 6.03
N ILE A 31 -2.76 -0.44 5.48
CA ILE A 31 -3.44 -0.89 4.25
C ILE A 31 -4.96 -0.91 4.46
N ARG A 32 -5.44 -1.47 5.57
CA ARG A 32 -6.89 -1.57 5.83
C ARG A 32 -7.55 -0.20 5.97
N ALA A 33 -6.94 0.71 6.70
CA ALA A 33 -7.49 2.05 6.95
C ALA A 33 -7.57 2.88 5.66
N ALA A 34 -6.50 2.90 4.87
CA ALA A 34 -6.42 3.76 3.68
C ALA A 34 -7.15 3.18 2.46
N ARG A 35 -7.21 1.85 2.31
CA ARG A 35 -7.74 1.19 1.11
C ARG A 35 -9.25 1.39 0.91
N LEU A 36 -10.04 1.52 1.99
CA LEU A 36 -11.50 1.59 1.89
C LEU A 36 -11.96 2.84 1.13
N VAL A 37 -11.38 4.01 1.44
CA VAL A 37 -11.75 5.29 0.81
C VAL A 37 -11.39 5.30 -0.68
N LEU A 38 -10.18 4.84 -1.01
CA LEU A 38 -9.73 4.76 -2.40
C LEU A 38 -10.57 3.77 -3.23
N LEU A 39 -10.94 2.62 -2.62
CA LEU A 39 -11.79 1.64 -3.26
C LEU A 39 -13.20 2.19 -3.52
N ASP A 40 -13.78 2.90 -2.57
CA ASP A 40 -15.12 3.49 -2.71
C ASP A 40 -15.14 4.57 -3.80
N SER A 41 -14.13 5.46 -3.81
CA SER A 41 -13.96 6.49 -4.84
C SER A 41 -13.81 5.85 -6.23
N ALA A 42 -13.02 4.77 -6.34
CA ALA A 42 -12.84 4.03 -7.58
C ALA A 42 -14.12 3.36 -8.08
N ARG A 43 -15.00 2.88 -7.18
CA ARG A 43 -16.31 2.32 -7.53
C ARG A 43 -17.27 3.34 -8.12
N ARG A 44 -17.24 4.56 -7.60
CA ARG A 44 -18.03 5.69 -8.12
C ARG A 44 -17.47 6.24 -9.43
N ALA A 45 -16.21 5.89 -9.76
CA ALA A 45 -15.49 6.32 -10.94
C ALA A 45 -15.37 7.86 -11.07
N ASP A 46 -15.42 8.57 -9.94
CA ASP A 46 -15.20 10.01 -9.89
C ASP A 46 -13.70 10.30 -9.83
N ALA A 47 -13.17 10.94 -10.87
CA ALA A 47 -11.75 11.25 -10.96
C ALA A 47 -11.27 12.20 -9.86
N SER A 48 -12.11 13.15 -9.44
CA SER A 48 -11.77 14.11 -8.39
C SER A 48 -11.72 13.47 -7.00
N GLU A 49 -12.66 12.55 -6.72
CA GLU A 49 -12.65 11.77 -5.47
C GLU A 49 -11.45 10.81 -5.42
N ILE A 50 -11.13 10.14 -6.54
CA ILE A 50 -9.94 9.26 -6.61
C ILE A 50 -8.67 10.06 -6.35
N GLU A 51 -8.51 11.23 -6.97
CA GLU A 51 -7.35 12.10 -6.77
C GLU A 51 -7.20 12.52 -5.30
N ALA A 52 -8.31 12.97 -4.68
CA ALA A 52 -8.34 13.34 -3.27
C ALA A 52 -8.04 12.16 -2.33
N ALA A 53 -8.40 10.93 -2.70
CA ALA A 53 -8.16 9.73 -1.92
C ALA A 53 -6.73 9.18 -2.04
N ILE A 54 -6.03 9.43 -3.17
CA ILE A 54 -4.66 8.94 -3.37
C ILE A 54 -3.66 9.61 -2.43
N ALA A 55 -3.79 10.92 -2.20
CA ALA A 55 -2.86 11.66 -1.33
C ALA A 55 -2.79 11.12 0.13
N PRO A 56 -3.91 10.95 0.87
CA PRO A 56 -3.88 10.36 2.20
C PRO A 56 -3.47 8.88 2.17
N PHE A 57 -3.79 8.14 1.10
CA PHE A 57 -3.35 6.75 0.93
C PHE A 57 -1.82 6.66 0.88
N VAL A 58 -1.20 7.44 -0.03
CA VAL A 58 0.27 7.47 -0.20
C VAL A 58 0.95 7.88 1.10
N ARG A 59 0.42 8.89 1.81
CA ARG A 59 0.96 9.34 3.10
C ARG A 59 0.94 8.22 4.13
N SER A 60 -0.20 7.55 4.33
CA SER A 60 -0.33 6.45 5.28
C SER A 60 0.61 5.27 4.97
N MET A 61 0.86 4.98 3.68
CA MET A 61 1.82 3.93 3.30
C MET A 61 3.25 4.35 3.58
N ARG A 62 3.58 5.62 3.38
CA ARG A 62 4.93 6.13 3.70
C ARG A 62 5.20 6.17 5.20
N ASP A 63 4.22 6.59 5.99
CA ASP A 63 4.32 6.56 7.46
C ASP A 63 4.47 5.12 7.99
N ALA A 64 4.08 4.14 7.18
CA ALA A 64 4.29 2.72 7.42
C ALA A 64 5.51 2.15 6.67
N ASP A 65 6.47 2.99 6.25
CA ASP A 65 7.75 2.58 5.64
C ASP A 65 7.65 1.75 4.35
N PHE A 66 6.53 1.82 3.62
CA PHE A 66 6.41 1.13 2.34
C PHE A 66 7.30 1.76 1.27
N SER A 67 7.93 0.89 0.46
CA SER A 67 8.71 1.32 -0.69
C SER A 67 7.82 1.99 -1.76
N ARG A 68 8.39 2.94 -2.51
CA ARG A 68 7.70 3.58 -3.65
C ARG A 68 7.08 2.57 -4.63
N PRO A 69 7.78 1.52 -5.11
CA PRO A 69 7.16 0.51 -5.96
C PRO A 69 5.95 -0.15 -5.30
N THR A 70 6.03 -0.48 -4.01
CA THR A 70 4.91 -1.09 -3.27
C THR A 70 3.71 -0.16 -3.17
N ILE A 71 3.93 1.13 -2.88
CA ILE A 71 2.88 2.15 -2.84
C ILE A 71 2.15 2.21 -4.19
N CYS A 72 2.92 2.33 -5.29
CA CYS A 72 2.37 2.35 -6.65
C CYS A 72 1.53 1.11 -6.96
N SER A 73 2.03 -0.09 -6.61
CA SER A 73 1.30 -1.35 -6.81
C SER A 73 0.02 -1.42 -5.99
N LEU A 74 0.04 -0.94 -4.74
CA LEU A 74 -1.13 -0.95 -3.86
C LEU A 74 -2.22 0.02 -4.36
N VAL A 75 -1.84 1.22 -4.83
CA VAL A 75 -2.78 2.16 -5.45
C VAL A 75 -3.39 1.55 -6.71
N ALA A 76 -2.57 1.00 -7.60
CA ALA A 76 -3.04 0.35 -8.82
C ALA A 76 -4.03 -0.78 -8.51
N ALA A 77 -3.71 -1.64 -7.53
CA ALA A 77 -4.58 -2.74 -7.11
C ALA A 77 -5.91 -2.27 -6.49
N ALA A 78 -5.88 -1.20 -5.68
CA ALA A 78 -7.10 -0.64 -5.09
C ALA A 78 -8.03 -0.04 -6.15
N ILE A 79 -7.47 0.72 -7.08
CA ILE A 79 -8.24 1.34 -8.16
C ILE A 79 -8.77 0.28 -9.13
N ASP A 80 -7.94 -0.67 -9.53
CA ASP A 80 -8.37 -1.77 -10.40
C ASP A 80 -9.53 -2.54 -9.77
N ALA A 81 -9.44 -2.88 -8.48
CA ALA A 81 -10.51 -3.57 -7.77
C ALA A 81 -11.81 -2.74 -7.64
N GLY A 82 -11.73 -1.41 -7.70
CA GLY A 82 -12.89 -0.52 -7.60
C GLY A 82 -13.53 -0.21 -8.95
N LEU A 83 -12.76 -0.14 -10.04
CA LEU A 83 -13.29 0.27 -11.33
C LEU A 83 -14.32 -0.74 -11.88
N PRO A 84 -15.47 -0.27 -12.42
CA PRO A 84 -16.50 -1.13 -12.98
C PRO A 84 -15.96 -2.01 -14.12
N THR A 85 -16.38 -3.27 -14.16
CA THR A 85 -15.96 -4.25 -15.16
C THR A 85 -16.70 -4.01 -16.48
N GLY A 86 -16.08 -3.22 -17.36
CA GLY A 86 -16.58 -3.02 -18.73
C GLY A 86 -16.18 -4.17 -19.68
N ARG A 87 -17.05 -4.52 -20.62
CA ARG A 87 -16.72 -5.43 -21.74
C ARG A 87 -16.23 -4.63 -22.96
N GLY A 88 -15.31 -5.21 -23.73
CA GLY A 88 -14.82 -4.66 -25.00
C GLY A 88 -13.44 -3.97 -24.94
N PRO A 89 -12.76 -3.83 -26.08
CA PRO A 89 -11.38 -3.32 -26.16
C PRO A 89 -11.26 -1.85 -25.73
N ALA A 90 -12.20 -0.99 -26.12
CA ALA A 90 -12.19 0.43 -25.74
C ALA A 90 -12.26 0.64 -24.22
N ARG A 91 -13.09 -0.15 -23.53
CA ARG A 91 -13.20 -0.11 -22.06
C ARG A 91 -11.94 -0.61 -21.37
N ARG A 92 -11.32 -1.69 -21.88
CA ARG A 92 -10.01 -2.17 -21.38
C ARG A 92 -8.92 -1.12 -21.55
N ALA A 93 -8.86 -0.45 -22.71
CA ALA A 93 -7.90 0.63 -22.96
C ALA A 93 -8.11 1.82 -22.02
N GLN A 94 -9.37 2.22 -21.80
CA GLN A 94 -9.72 3.28 -20.84
C GLN A 94 -9.32 2.91 -19.41
N ARG A 95 -9.52 1.65 -19.00
CA ARG A 95 -9.11 1.13 -17.69
C ARG A 95 -7.59 1.17 -17.53
N ALA A 96 -6.84 0.67 -18.52
CA ALA A 96 -5.37 0.72 -18.50
C ALA A 96 -4.84 2.16 -18.43
N ALA A 97 -5.42 3.09 -19.21
CA ALA A 97 -5.06 4.51 -19.17
C ALA A 97 -5.36 5.14 -17.80
N SER A 98 -6.50 4.80 -17.19
CA SER A 98 -6.86 5.27 -15.85
C SER A 98 -5.87 4.76 -14.81
N LEU A 99 -5.54 3.47 -14.82
CA LEU A 99 -4.55 2.88 -13.93
C LEU A 99 -3.18 3.53 -14.07
N ALA A 100 -2.73 3.75 -15.31
CA ALA A 100 -1.45 4.42 -15.57
C ALA A 100 -1.43 5.85 -15.00
N ARG A 101 -2.50 6.63 -15.21
CA ARG A 101 -2.63 7.98 -14.66
C ARG A 101 -2.48 7.99 -13.13
N TRP A 102 -3.24 7.14 -12.44
CA TRP A 102 -3.28 7.15 -10.99
C TRP A 102 -2.01 6.57 -10.35
N THR A 103 -1.41 5.57 -11.00
CA THR A 103 -0.10 5.02 -10.58
C THR A 103 1.00 6.07 -10.70
N ARG A 104 0.97 6.89 -11.77
CA ARG A 104 1.91 8.00 -11.95
C ARG A 104 1.76 9.04 -10.83
N LEU A 105 0.53 9.48 -10.54
CA LEU A 105 0.26 10.41 -9.45
C LEU A 105 0.73 9.87 -8.09
N ALA A 106 0.48 8.59 -7.81
CA ALA A 106 0.97 7.96 -6.58
C ALA A 106 2.49 7.98 -6.48
N GLY A 107 3.20 7.75 -7.59
CA GLY A 107 4.66 7.86 -7.65
C GLY A 107 5.14 9.29 -7.40
N GLU A 108 4.53 10.28 -8.05
CA GLU A 108 4.85 11.70 -7.87
C GLU A 108 4.66 12.14 -6.41
N LEU A 109 3.59 11.69 -5.74
CA LEU A 109 3.33 11.97 -4.32
C LEU A 109 4.28 11.20 -3.39
N ALA A 110 4.65 9.97 -3.74
CA ALA A 110 5.61 9.20 -2.99
C ALA A 110 7.00 9.84 -3.04
N ASP A 111 7.39 10.38 -4.20
CA ASP A 111 8.64 11.11 -4.43
C ASP A 111 8.61 12.52 -3.80
N GLY A 112 7.46 13.20 -3.84
CA GLY A 112 7.28 14.58 -3.40
C GLY A 112 7.68 14.84 -1.96
N ALA A 113 7.13 14.11 -1.00
CA ALA A 113 7.52 14.33 0.40
C ALA A 113 8.85 13.64 0.80
N ALA A 114 9.58 13.00 -0.12
CA ALA A 114 10.96 12.61 0.13
C ALA A 114 11.91 13.82 0.02
N ARG A 115 11.43 14.94 -0.55
CA ARG A 115 12.15 16.21 -0.64
C ARG A 115 11.92 17.14 0.56
N ASP A 116 10.92 16.84 1.38
CA ASP A 116 10.54 17.62 2.58
C ASP A 116 11.11 17.03 3.89
N ALA A 117 11.89 15.95 3.82
CA ALA A 117 12.57 15.28 4.93
C ALA A 117 14.09 15.47 4.83
#